data_AF-A0A1D9P8V6-F1
#
_entry.id   AF-A0A1D9P8V6-F1
#
_cell.length_a   1.000
_cell.length_b   1.000
_cell.length_c   1.000
_cell.angle_alpha   90.00
_cell.angle_beta   90.00
_cell.angle_gamma   90.00
#
_symmetry.space_group_name_H-M   'P 1'
#
loop_
_entity.id
_entity.type
_entity.pdbx_description
1 polymer ?
#
loop_
_entity_poly.entity_id
_entity_poly.type
_entity_poly.pdbx_seq_one_letter_code
_entity_poly.pdbx_strand_id
1 'polypeptide(L)'
;MSNKPLSDFDILVKGQLTVNLPVIIIMGLTFFGLLEFADFSLQRNLLIAFILGWISWAFLVKKWILWAVKNNISDERLLKIGKPGLLVWSIHTIETVTVKNKTPWI
;
A
#
# COMPACT_ATOMS: atom_id res chain seq x y z
N MET A 1 4.90 -1.38 -27.90
CA MET A 1 5.40 -1.26 -26.52
C MET A 1 6.25 -2.49 -26.23
N SER A 2 7.47 -2.32 -25.72
CA SER A 2 8.42 -3.44 -25.54
C SER A 2 7.88 -4.42 -24.50
N ASN A 3 7.55 -5.66 -24.92
CA ASN A 3 7.12 -6.78 -24.07
C ASN A 3 8.30 -7.34 -23.24
N LYS A 4 9.03 -6.49 -22.52
CA LYS A 4 10.00 -6.97 -21.53
C LYS A 4 9.24 -7.27 -20.24
N PRO A 5 9.40 -8.48 -19.66
CA PRO A 5 8.83 -8.76 -18.36
C PRO A 5 9.40 -7.77 -17.34
N LEU A 6 8.53 -7.11 -16.57
CA LEU A 6 8.94 -6.18 -15.51
C LEU A 6 9.89 -6.88 -14.54
N SER A 7 10.95 -6.21 -14.09
CA SER A 7 11.86 -6.74 -13.07
C SER A 7 11.17 -6.77 -11.71
N ASP A 8 11.57 -7.71 -10.84
CA ASP A 8 11.11 -7.76 -9.45
C ASP A 8 11.42 -6.44 -8.72
N PHE A 9 12.57 -5.83 -9.05
CA PHE A 9 12.97 -4.53 -8.52
C PHE A 9 12.01 -3.40 -8.94
N ASP A 10 11.62 -3.36 -10.22
CA ASP A 10 10.71 -2.32 -10.74
C ASP A 10 9.34 -2.42 -10.06
N ILE A 11 8.86 -3.64 -9.86
CA ILE A 11 7.59 -3.93 -9.19
C ILE A 11 7.64 -3.46 -7.72
N LEU A 12 8.75 -3.75 -7.02
CA LEU A 12 8.98 -3.31 -5.66
C LEU A 12 9.03 -1.78 -5.56
N VAL A 13 9.87 -1.14 -6.38
CA VAL A 13 10.03 0.32 -6.40
C VAL A 13 8.70 1.00 -6.69
N LYS A 14 7.93 0.50 -7.66
CA LYS A 14 6.59 1.01 -7.95
C LYS A 14 5.67 0.92 -6.73
N GLY A 15 5.74 -0.20 -6.00
CA GLY A 15 5.00 -0.40 -4.76
C GLY A 15 5.39 0.59 -3.67
N GLN A 16 6.69 0.75 -3.43
CA GLN A 16 7.21 1.71 -2.44
C GLN A 16 6.77 3.15 -2.76
N LEU A 17 6.85 3.57 -4.03
CA LEU A 17 6.46 4.90 -4.46
C LEU A 17 4.94 5.13 -4.46
N THR A 18 4.14 4.08 -4.71
CA THR A 18 2.68 4.21 -4.79
C THR A 18 2.02 4.05 -3.42
N VAL A 19 2.65 3.32 -2.50
CA VAL A 19 2.09 2.98 -1.19
C VAL A 19 2.86 3.66 -0.07
N ASN A 20 4.11 3.26 0.16
CA ASN A 20 4.83 3.64 1.38
C ASN A 20 5.19 5.13 1.40
N LEU A 21 5.62 5.71 0.28
CA LEU A 21 5.95 7.13 0.21
C LEU A 21 4.73 8.02 0.53
N PRO A 22 3.55 7.85 -0.11
CA PRO A 22 2.36 8.59 0.27
C PRO A 22 1.92 8.37 1.72
N VAL A 23 2.00 7.13 2.24
CA VAL A 23 1.65 6.83 3.63
C VAL A 23 2.56 7.58 4.61
N ILE A 24 3.87 7.58 4.38
CA ILE A 24 4.84 8.32 5.20
C ILE A 24 4.54 9.82 5.16
N ILE A 25 4.21 10.37 3.99
CA ILE A 25 3.82 11.78 3.85
C ILE A 25 2.55 12.07 4.67
N ILE A 26 1.51 11.24 4.57
CA ILE A 26 0.26 11.40 5.32
C ILE A 26 0.52 11.32 6.82
N MET A 27 1.30 10.34 7.27
CA MET A 27 1.65 10.18 8.68
C MET A 27 2.44 11.39 9.20
N GLY A 28 3.43 11.86 8.45
CA GLY A 28 4.22 13.03 8.80
C GLY A 28 3.37 14.30 8.87
N LEU A 29 2.58 14.59 7.84
CA LEU A 29 1.68 15.75 7.81
C LEU A 29 0.66 15.71 8.95
N THR A 30 0.09 14.53 9.23
CA THR A 30 -0.83 14.36 10.36
C THR A 30 -0.12 14.60 11.68
N PHE A 31 1.06 14.01 11.87
CA PHE A 31 1.79 14.12 13.12
C PHE A 31 2.22 15.56 13.40
N PHE A 32 2.87 16.23 12.43
CA PHE A 32 3.30 17.62 12.57
C PHE A 32 2.12 18.58 12.62
N GLY A 33 1.07 18.35 11.82
CA GLY A 33 -0.14 19.16 11.87
C GLY A 33 -0.86 19.06 13.20
N LEU A 34 -1.00 17.86 13.77
CA LEU A 34 -1.56 17.70 15.11
C LEU A 34 -0.63 18.27 16.17
N LEU A 35 0.69 18.17 16.04
CA LEU A 35 1.61 18.74 17.02
C LEU A 35 1.55 20.27 17.07
N GLU A 36 1.41 20.92 15.91
CA GLU A 36 1.39 22.38 15.79
C GLU A 36 0.01 22.98 16.11
N PHE A 37 -1.07 22.31 15.66
CA PHE A 37 -2.42 22.89 15.70
C PHE A 37 -3.35 22.24 16.74
N ALA A 38 -2.95 21.13 17.35
CA ALA A 38 -3.74 20.45 18.39
C ALA A 38 -2.89 20.20 19.65
N ASP A 39 -3.36 20.66 20.81
CA ASP A 39 -2.72 20.44 22.12
C ASP A 39 -2.87 18.99 22.64
N PHE A 40 -2.67 18.02 21.75
CA PHE A 40 -2.70 16.61 22.07
C PHE A 40 -1.34 16.15 22.62
N SER A 41 -1.38 15.18 23.54
CA SER A 41 -0.16 14.55 24.01
C SER A 41 0.54 13.81 22.86
N LEU A 42 1.86 13.73 22.92
CA LEU A 42 2.68 13.03 21.92
C LEU A 42 2.16 11.62 21.61
N GLN A 43 1.72 10.89 22.64
CA GLN A 43 1.14 9.56 22.53
C GLN A 43 -0.14 9.55 21.68
N ARG A 44 -1.05 10.51 21.89
CA ARG A 44 -2.28 10.63 21.10
C ARG A 44 -1.98 11.02 19.66
N ASN A 45 -1.02 11.92 19.42
CA ASN A 45 -0.62 12.32 18.07
C ASN A 45 -0.04 11.15 17.28
N LEU A 46 0.86 10.37 17.89
CA LEU A 46 1.41 9.17 17.29
C LEU A 46 0.31 8.14 16.95
N LEU A 47 -0.65 7.94 17.86
CA LEU A 47 -1.75 7.01 17.64
C LEU A 47 -2.63 7.44 16.47
N ILE A 48 -3.02 8.72 16.40
CA ILE A 48 -3.86 9.23 15.30
C ILE A 48 -3.12 9.18 13.97
N ALA A 49 -1.85 9.61 13.93
CA ALA A 49 -1.02 9.54 12.73
C ALA A 49 -0.86 8.09 12.25
N PHE A 50 -0.65 7.14 13.16
CA PHE A 50 -0.59 5.72 12.83
C PHE A 50 -1.90 5.19 12.26
N ILE A 51 -3.05 5.51 12.87
CA ILE A 51 -4.37 5.10 12.38
C ILE A 51 -4.61 5.63 10.95
N LEU A 52 -4.35 6.91 10.69
CA LEU A 52 -4.52 7.49 9.35
C LEU A 52 -3.54 6.90 8.33
N GLY A 53 -2.29 6.65 8.73
CA GLY A 53 -1.31 5.95 7.92
C GLY A 53 -1.79 4.54 7.54
N TRP A 54 -2.30 3.79 8.50
CA TRP A 54 -2.80 2.43 8.30
C TRP A 54 -3.99 2.37 7.34
N ILE A 55 -4.96 3.28 7.53
CA ILE A 55 -6.11 3.41 6.63
C ILE A 55 -5.63 3.72 5.20
N SER A 56 -4.73 4.69 5.06
CA SER A 56 -4.19 5.10 3.76
C SER A 56 -3.44 3.96 3.07
N TRP A 57 -2.62 3.23 3.82
CA TRP A 57 -1.90 2.05 3.34
C TRP A 57 -2.88 0.99 2.79
N ALA A 58 -3.94 0.69 3.53
CA ALA A 58 -4.93 -0.31 3.14
C ALA A 58 -5.66 0.03 1.82
N PHE A 59 -5.81 1.31 1.48
CA PHE A 59 -6.36 1.74 0.20
C PHE A 59 -5.30 1.69 -0.92
N LEU A 60 -4.10 2.19 -0.67
CA LEU A 60 -3.05 2.32 -1.68
C LEU A 60 -2.49 0.96 -2.10
N VAL A 61 -2.35 0.01 -1.18
CA VAL A 61 -1.95 -1.37 -1.48
C VAL A 61 -2.88 -2.01 -2.49
N LYS A 62 -4.20 -1.81 -2.37
CA LYS A 62 -5.17 -2.35 -3.35
C LYS A 62 -4.93 -1.79 -4.74
N LYS A 63 -4.63 -0.48 -4.86
CA LYS A 63 -4.32 0.15 -6.14
C LYS A 63 -3.04 -0.44 -6.75
N TRP A 64 -2.01 -0.68 -5.95
CA TRP A 64 -0.79 -1.30 -6.42
C TRP A 64 -0.99 -2.76 -6.84
N ILE A 65 -1.77 -3.55 -6.09
CA ILE A 65 -2.13 -4.92 -6.49
C ILE A 65 -2.89 -4.93 -7.82
N LEU A 66 -3.90 -4.06 -7.98
CA LEU A 66 -4.64 -3.93 -9.23
C LEU A 66 -3.75 -3.52 -10.41
N TRP A 67 -2.80 -2.62 -10.18
CA TRP A 67 -1.79 -2.28 -11.18
C TRP A 67 -0.94 -3.50 -11.53
N ALA A 68 -0.50 -4.29 -10.55
CA ALA A 68 0.35 -5.45 -10.79
C ALA A 68 -0.36 -6.53 -11.64
N VAL A 69 -1.63 -6.82 -11.32
CA VAL A 69 -2.45 -7.76 -12.09
C VAL A 69 -2.68 -7.28 -13.52
N LYS A 70 -2.93 -5.98 -13.72
CA LYS A 70 -3.03 -5.40 -15.08
C LYS A 70 -1.75 -5.53 -15.91
N ASN A 71 -0.60 -5.70 -15.25
CA ASN A 71 0.70 -5.92 -15.89
C ASN A 71 1.09 -7.41 -15.95
N ASN A 72 0.12 -8.33 -15.80
CA ASN A 72 0.30 -9.78 -15.87
C ASN A 72 1.31 -10.34 -14.84
N ILE A 73 1.41 -9.71 -13.68
CA ILE A 73 2.21 -10.23 -12.56
C ILE A 73 1.35 -11.24 -11.79
N SER A 74 1.88 -12.45 -11.58
CA SER A 74 1.19 -13.49 -10.83
C SER A 74 1.10 -13.16 -9.34
N ASP A 75 0.04 -13.63 -8.68
CA ASP A 75 -0.23 -13.39 -7.26
C ASP A 75 0.92 -13.91 -6.37
N GLU A 76 1.50 -15.07 -6.70
CA GLU A 76 2.66 -15.65 -6.01
C GLU A 76 3.90 -14.75 -6.09
N ARG A 77 4.19 -14.25 -7.30
CA ARG A 77 5.33 -13.35 -7.54
C ARG A 77 5.11 -12.02 -6.83
N LEU A 78 3.88 -11.50 -6.87
CA LEU A 78 3.51 -10.28 -6.17
C LEU A 78 3.65 -10.42 -4.64
N LEU A 79 3.26 -11.57 -4.07
CA LEU A 79 3.46 -11.86 -2.65
C LEU A 79 4.95 -11.89 -2.28
N LYS A 80 5.76 -12.58 -3.09
CA LYS A 80 7.21 -12.70 -2.88
C LYS A 80 7.90 -11.33 -2.86
N ILE A 81 7.49 -10.42 -3.75
CA ILE A 81 8.03 -9.06 -3.85
C ILE A 81 7.45 -8.14 -2.76
N GLY A 82 6.14 -8.24 -2.52
CA GLY A 82 5.41 -7.34 -1.63
C GLY A 82 5.65 -7.57 -0.14
N LYS A 83 5.92 -8.82 0.27
CA LYS A 83 6.10 -9.19 1.68
C LYS A 83 7.32 -8.53 2.33
N PRO A 84 8.53 -8.57 1.75
CA PRO A 84 9.70 -7.87 2.30
C PRO A 84 9.53 -6.35 2.32
N GLY A 85 8.80 -5.79 1.36
CA GLY A 85 8.55 -4.36 1.24
C GLY A 85 7.45 -3.82 2.17
N LEU A 86 6.85 -4.66 3.02
CA LEU A 86 5.68 -4.34 3.84
C LEU A 86 4.49 -3.81 3.01
N LEU A 87 4.38 -4.27 1.77
CA LEU A 87 3.29 -3.91 0.85
C LEU A 87 2.13 -4.91 0.93
N VAL A 88 2.40 -6.17 1.28
CA VAL A 88 1.40 -7.24 1.41
C VAL A 88 1.81 -8.20 2.51
N TRP A 89 0.85 -8.64 3.32
CA TRP A 89 1.12 -9.58 4.42
C TRP A 89 0.79 -11.03 4.08
N SER A 90 -0.21 -11.26 3.22
CA SER A 90 -0.71 -12.61 2.90
C SER A 90 -1.23 -12.70 1.46
N ILE A 91 -1.26 -13.92 0.92
CA ILE A 91 -1.88 -14.21 -0.38
C ILE A 91 -3.37 -13.81 -0.38
N HIS A 92 -4.07 -14.01 0.73
CA HIS A 92 -5.47 -13.62 0.89
C HIS A 92 -5.72 -12.13 0.67
N THR A 93 -4.75 -11.26 0.99
CA THR A 93 -4.85 -9.83 0.70
C THR A 93 -4.90 -9.58 -0.81
N ILE A 94 -4.11 -10.33 -1.57
CA ILE A 94 -4.07 -10.27 -3.03
C ILE A 94 -5.35 -10.88 -3.59
N GLU A 95 -5.71 -12.10 -3.18
CA GLU A 95 -6.93 -12.80 -3.60
C GLU A 95 -8.20 -11.98 -3.34
N THR A 96 -8.30 -11.33 -2.19
CA THR A 96 -9.46 -10.46 -1.89
C THR A 96 -9.57 -9.32 -2.88
N VAL A 97 -8.45 -8.76 -3.34
CA VAL A 97 -8.44 -7.69 -4.34
C VAL A 97 -8.69 -8.24 -5.74
N THR A 98 -8.17 -9.40 -6.08
CA THR A 98 -8.28 -9.98 -7.43
C THR A 98 -9.63 -10.67 -7.68
N VAL A 99 -10.17 -11.37 -6.68
CA VAL A 99 -11.48 -12.06 -6.73
C VAL A 99 -12.63 -11.06 -6.63
N LYS A 100 -12.59 -10.10 -5.69
CA LYS A 100 -13.64 -9.08 -5.55
C LYS A 100 -13.75 -8.18 -6.79
N ASN A 101 -12.69 -8.07 -7.57
CA ASN A 101 -12.69 -7.34 -8.84
C ASN A 101 -13.29 -8.15 -10.00
N LYS A 102 -13.43 -9.48 -9.86
CA LYS A 102 -14.14 -10.34 -10.82
C LYS A 102 -15.65 -10.42 -10.53
N THR A 103 -16.07 -10.26 -9.28
CA THR A 103 -17.48 -10.26 -8.87
C THR A 103 -17.78 -9.09 -7.93
N PRO A 104 -18.05 -7.89 -8.48
CA PRO A 104 -18.33 -6.70 -7.67
C PRO A 104 -19.68 -6.71 -6.92
N TRP A 105 -20.58 -7.67 -7.23
CA TRP A 105 -21.99 -7.66 -6.79
C TRP A 105 -22.54 -9.04 -6.41
N ILE A 106 -21.85 -9.78 -5.55
CA ILE A 106 -22.48 -10.88 -4.79
C ILE A 106 -22.51 -10.45 -3.32
#